data_AF-A0A6G1FSH8-F1
#
_entry.id   AF-A0A6G1FSH8-F1
#
_cell.length_a   1.000
_cell.length_b   1.000
_cell.length_c   1.000
_cell.angle_alpha   90.00
_cell.angle_beta   90.00
_cell.angle_gamma   90.00
#
_symmetry.space_group_name_H-M   'P 1'
#
loop_
_entity.id
_entity.type
_entity.pdbx_description
1 polymer ?
#
loop_
_entity_poly.entity_id
_entity_poly.type
_entity_poly.pdbx_seq_one_letter_code
_entity_poly.pdbx_strand_id
1 'polypeptide(L)'
;MENSKWVIRGKEERYCPDCIQHRKKRPKNVLHAWGAVGMGYKSHLVFYEYHKKERPGGRESGLNMTRYRDEILKPYIVPLFQRFRKEGRPFLLEVENDGCHGTRSKTNRVKKFMSEWGIPWYADLQICPQLRTSGGS
;
A
#
# COMPACT_ATOMS: atom_id res chain seq x y z
N MET A 1 3.68 -15.62 -35.55
CA MET A 1 2.91 -16.57 -34.72
C MET A 1 3.90 -17.25 -33.80
N GLU A 2 3.89 -16.87 -32.52
CA GLU A 2 4.86 -17.34 -31.52
C GLU A 2 4.25 -18.50 -30.74
N ASN A 3 4.74 -19.71 -31.00
CA ASN A 3 4.35 -20.92 -30.28
C ASN A 3 5.25 -21.08 -29.05
N SER A 4 4.75 -20.71 -27.89
CA SER A 4 5.38 -20.98 -26.59
C SER A 4 5.30 -22.47 -26.26
N LYS A 5 6.47 -23.14 -26.21
CA LYS A 5 6.59 -24.55 -25.79
C LYS A 5 6.84 -24.66 -24.29
N TRP A 6 6.05 -25.52 -23.65
CA TRP A 6 6.12 -25.88 -22.25
C TRP A 6 7.29 -26.83 -21.98
N VAL A 7 8.03 -26.62 -20.90
CA VAL A 7 9.15 -27.48 -20.47
C VAL A 7 8.58 -28.67 -19.70
N ILE A 8 8.63 -29.86 -20.31
CA ILE A 8 8.35 -31.14 -19.67
C ILE A 8 9.71 -31.78 -19.37
N ARG A 9 10.03 -31.97 -18.08
CA ARG A 9 11.34 -32.53 -17.67
C ARG A 9 11.41 -34.02 -17.99
N GLY A 10 12.41 -34.42 -18.78
CA GLY A 10 12.76 -35.82 -19.01
C GLY A 10 13.59 -36.39 -17.86
N LYS A 11 13.50 -37.71 -17.65
CA LYS A 11 14.15 -38.46 -16.54
C LYS A 11 15.70 -38.45 -16.58
N GLU A 12 16.27 -37.93 -17.67
CA GLU A 12 17.71 -37.90 -17.99
C GLU A 12 18.34 -36.49 -17.88
N GLU A 13 17.58 -35.44 -17.55
CA GLU A 13 18.12 -34.07 -17.48
C GLU A 13 19.02 -33.87 -16.23
N ARG A 14 20.30 -33.53 -16.45
CA ARG A 14 21.24 -33.17 -15.36
C ARG A 14 20.95 -31.78 -14.80
N TYR A 15 21.16 -31.63 -13.49
CA TYR A 15 21.09 -30.35 -12.80
C TYR A 15 22.09 -29.35 -13.40
N CYS A 16 21.58 -28.32 -14.07
CA CYS A 16 22.38 -27.19 -14.50
C CYS A 16 22.30 -26.09 -13.43
N PRO A 17 23.41 -25.79 -12.71
CA PRO A 17 23.43 -24.74 -11.68
C PRO A 17 23.17 -23.34 -12.27
N ASP A 18 23.37 -23.19 -13.58
CA ASP A 18 23.17 -21.96 -14.36
C ASP A 18 21.91 -22.00 -15.23
N CYS A 19 20.94 -22.87 -14.96
CA CYS A 19 19.59 -22.70 -15.48
C CYS A 19 19.03 -21.41 -14.88
N ILE A 20 19.28 -20.29 -15.56
CA ILE A 20 18.94 -18.91 -15.17
C ILE A 20 17.47 -18.86 -14.79
N GLN A 21 17.19 -19.06 -13.50
CA GLN A 21 15.91 -18.70 -12.94
C GLN A 21 15.93 -17.19 -12.85
N HIS A 22 15.03 -16.53 -13.55
CA HIS A 22 14.77 -15.11 -13.36
C HIS A 22 14.34 -14.88 -11.91
N ARG A 23 15.32 -14.65 -11.04
CA ARG A 23 15.10 -14.19 -9.67
C ARG A 23 14.87 -12.69 -9.80
N LYS A 24 13.62 -12.25 -9.68
CA LYS A 24 13.32 -10.83 -9.39
C LYS A 24 14.03 -10.47 -8.09
N LYS A 25 15.29 -10.05 -8.19
CA LYS A 25 16.01 -9.46 -7.06
C LYS A 25 15.32 -8.13 -6.82
N ARG A 26 14.63 -8.01 -5.68
CA ARG A 26 14.16 -6.70 -5.24
C ARG A 26 15.39 -5.79 -5.17
N PRO A 27 15.37 -4.62 -5.79
CA PRO A 27 16.48 -3.68 -5.65
C PRO A 27 16.70 -3.42 -4.16
N LYS A 28 17.95 -3.39 -3.72
CA LYS A 28 18.29 -3.22 -2.30
C LYS A 28 17.90 -1.84 -1.76
N ASN A 29 17.70 -0.87 -2.67
CA ASN A 29 17.41 0.52 -2.36
C ASN A 29 16.00 0.85 -2.85
N VAL A 30 14.98 0.50 -2.05
CA VAL A 30 13.59 0.92 -2.31
C VAL A 30 13.25 2.02 -1.32
N LEU A 31 12.77 3.16 -1.84
CA LEU A 31 12.15 4.21 -1.04
C LEU A 31 10.64 3.98 -1.03
N HIS A 32 10.02 4.12 0.14
CA HIS A 32 8.57 4.09 0.27
C HIS A 32 8.08 5.47 0.63
N ALA A 33 7.06 5.91 -0.08
CA ALA A 33 6.41 7.19 0.15
C ALA A 33 4.91 6.98 0.22
N TRP A 34 4.27 7.78 1.07
CA TRP A 34 2.84 7.95 1.12
C TRP A 34 2.49 9.38 0.69
N GLY A 35 1.37 9.55 0.00
CA GLY A 35 0.84 10.85 -0.36
C GLY A 35 -0.66 10.80 -0.60
N ALA A 36 -1.28 11.97 -0.51
CA ALA A 36 -2.69 12.17 -0.82
C ALA A 36 -2.84 13.20 -1.94
N VAL A 37 -3.75 12.92 -2.86
CA VAL A 37 -4.13 13.80 -3.96
C VAL A 37 -5.64 13.93 -3.99
N GLY A 38 -6.13 15.09 -4.42
CA GLY A 38 -7.55 15.37 -4.57
C GLY A 38 -7.77 16.61 -5.41
N MET A 39 -9.02 17.01 -5.57
CA MET A 39 -9.38 18.18 -6.38
C MET A 39 -8.77 19.45 -5.79
N GLY A 40 -7.81 20.05 -6.54
CA GLY A 40 -7.07 21.23 -6.09
C GLY A 40 -6.18 21.00 -4.86
N TYR A 41 -5.80 19.76 -4.56
CA TYR A 41 -4.95 19.42 -3.42
C TYR A 41 -3.92 18.34 -3.75
N LYS A 42 -2.68 18.57 -3.32
CA LYS A 42 -1.60 17.57 -3.30
C LYS A 42 -0.87 17.70 -1.96
N SER A 43 -0.68 16.59 -1.26
CA SER A 43 0.11 16.57 -0.03
C SER A 43 1.62 16.57 -0.33
N HIS A 44 2.43 16.86 0.68
CA HIS A 44 3.83 16.45 0.65
C HIS A 44 3.92 14.91 0.65
N LEU A 45 5.00 14.38 0.09
CA LEU A 45 5.32 12.96 0.17
C LEU A 45 5.92 12.65 1.54
N VAL A 46 5.34 11.65 2.21
CA VAL A 46 5.79 11.16 3.51
C VAL A 46 6.61 9.90 3.27
N PHE A 47 7.92 9.99 3.45
CA PHE A 47 8.81 8.84 3.29
C PHE A 47 8.82 7.99 4.57
N TYR A 48 8.82 6.67 4.41
CA TYR A 48 8.89 5.73 5.52
C TYR A 48 9.75 4.52 5.16
N GLU A 49 10.36 3.90 6.16
CA GLU A 49 11.21 2.72 5.99
C GLU A 49 10.46 1.42 6.33
N TYR A 50 10.92 0.31 5.77
CA TYR A 50 10.54 -1.02 6.27
C TYR A 50 11.22 -1.26 7.62
N HIS A 51 10.47 -1.65 8.65
CA HIS A 51 11.12 -2.12 9.86
C HIS A 51 11.72 -3.51 9.64
N LYS A 52 12.92 -3.70 10.22
CA LYS A 52 13.52 -5.01 10.38
C LYS A 52 12.57 -5.90 11.17
N LYS A 53 12.59 -7.19 10.83
CA LYS A 53 11.76 -8.22 11.45
C LYS A 53 11.83 -8.11 12.97
N GLU A 54 10.69 -7.90 13.62
CA GLU A 54 10.61 -7.95 15.08
C GLU A 54 10.92 -9.37 15.63
N ARG A 55 10.83 -10.40 14.77
CA ARG A 55 10.99 -11.82 15.15
C ARG A 55 11.73 -12.60 14.06
N PRO A 56 12.55 -13.61 14.40
CA PRO A 56 13.08 -14.56 13.41
C PRO A 56 11.95 -15.18 12.59
N GLY A 57 12.06 -15.18 11.26
CA GLY A 57 11.02 -15.68 10.35
C GLY A 57 9.87 -14.71 10.05
N GLY A 58 9.81 -13.53 10.67
CA GLY A 58 8.84 -12.49 10.34
C GLY A 58 9.00 -11.95 8.91
N ARG A 59 7.92 -11.45 8.31
CA ARG A 59 8.00 -10.66 7.07
C ARG A 59 8.46 -9.26 7.41
N GLU A 60 9.37 -8.70 6.62
CA GLU A 60 9.55 -7.25 6.58
C GLU A 60 8.20 -6.64 6.19
N SER A 61 7.58 -5.94 7.13
CA SER A 61 6.29 -5.30 6.92
C SER A 61 6.52 -3.82 6.76
N GLY A 62 5.90 -3.24 5.73
CA GLY A 62 5.98 -1.81 5.47
C GLY A 62 5.13 -1.09 6.51
N LEU A 63 4.17 -0.31 6.03
CA LEU A 63 3.21 0.36 6.87
C LEU A 63 2.19 -0.64 7.44
N ASN A 64 2.36 -1.05 8.71
CA ASN A 64 1.34 -1.84 9.41
C ASN A 64 0.21 -0.91 9.94
N MET A 65 -0.89 -1.47 10.46
CA MET A 65 -2.04 -0.67 10.93
C MET A 65 -1.66 0.40 11.98
N THR A 66 -0.79 0.06 12.93
CA THR A 66 -0.37 0.98 14.00
C THR A 66 0.43 2.14 13.40
N ARG A 67 1.38 1.82 12.51
CA ARG A 67 2.19 2.82 11.81
C ARG A 67 1.35 3.67 10.86
N TYR A 68 0.40 3.09 10.13
CA TYR A 68 -0.49 3.87 9.29
C TYR A 68 -1.27 4.90 10.13
N ARG A 69 -1.80 4.48 11.28
CA ARG A 69 -2.45 5.40 12.21
C ARG A 69 -1.52 6.50 12.72
N ASP A 70 -0.35 6.11 13.23
CA ASP A 70 0.52 7.03 13.98
C ASP A 70 1.43 7.89 13.10
N GLU A 71 1.89 7.36 11.97
CA GLU A 71 2.79 8.03 11.04
C GLU A 71 2.06 8.70 9.89
N ILE A 72 0.85 8.25 9.52
CA ILE A 72 0.10 8.86 8.42
C ILE A 72 -1.16 9.58 8.90
N LEU A 73 -2.09 8.87 9.54
CA LEU A 73 -3.42 9.41 9.79
C LEU A 73 -3.40 10.57 10.78
N LYS A 74 -2.76 10.37 11.94
CA LYS A 74 -2.65 11.40 12.99
C LYS A 74 -1.93 12.67 12.52
N PRO A 75 -0.71 12.59 11.94
CA PRO A 75 0.03 13.80 11.59
C PRO A 75 -0.44 14.48 10.30
N TYR A 76 -1.01 13.75 9.33
CA TYR A 76 -1.30 14.33 8.01
C TYR A 76 -2.79 14.37 7.67
N ILE A 77 -3.55 13.29 7.92
CA ILE A 77 -4.98 13.24 7.56
C ILE A 77 -5.85 14.02 8.54
N VAL A 78 -5.62 13.88 9.84
CA VAL A 78 -6.44 14.57 10.86
C VAL A 78 -6.37 16.10 10.70
N PRO A 79 -5.19 16.74 10.59
CA PRO A 79 -5.13 18.19 10.37
C PRO A 79 -5.73 18.62 9.03
N LEU A 80 -5.55 17.81 7.98
CA LEU A 80 -6.15 18.08 6.67
C LEU A 80 -7.67 18.07 6.74
N PHE A 81 -8.26 17.06 7.39
CA PHE A 81 -9.69 16.93 7.57
C PHE A 81 -10.27 18.10 8.39
N GLN A 82 -9.62 18.45 9.50
CA GLN A 82 -10.04 19.59 10.33
C GLN A 82 -9.98 20.91 9.56
N ARG A 83 -8.93 21.12 8.78
CA ARG A 83 -8.80 22.30 7.91
C ARG A 83 -9.92 22.36 6.88
N PHE A 84 -10.17 21.28 6.14
CA PHE A 84 -11.21 21.24 5.11
C PHE A 84 -12.60 21.45 5.70
N ARG A 85 -12.87 20.86 6.88
CA ARG A 85 -14.11 21.09 7.61
C ARG A 85 -14.29 22.57 8.00
N LYS A 86 -13.22 23.22 8.49
CA LYS A 86 -13.24 24.66 8.82
C LYS A 86 -13.46 25.54 7.57
N GLU A 87 -12.91 25.14 6.44
CA GLU A 87 -13.08 25.81 5.14
C GLU A 87 -14.44 25.51 4.46
N GLY A 88 -15.28 24.66 5.05
CA GLY A 88 -16.54 24.22 4.43
C GLY A 88 -16.36 23.35 3.18
N ARG A 89 -15.18 22.75 3.00
CA ARG A 89 -14.86 21.90 1.84
C ARG A 89 -15.29 20.46 2.08
N PRO A 90 -15.80 19.77 1.05
CA PRO A 90 -16.07 18.35 1.14
C PRO A 90 -14.76 17.57 1.34
N PHE A 91 -14.85 16.49 2.11
CA PHE A 91 -13.74 15.57 2.36
C PHE A 91 -14.26 14.14 2.34
N LEU A 92 -13.60 13.26 1.59
CA LEU A 92 -13.84 11.82 1.58
C LEU A 92 -12.49 11.14 1.28
N LEU A 93 -12.03 10.31 2.21
CA LEU A 93 -10.76 9.61 2.04
C LEU A 93 -10.95 8.28 1.32
N GLU A 94 -10.38 8.16 0.13
CA GLU A 94 -10.22 6.88 -0.56
C GLU A 94 -8.92 6.20 -0.13
N VAL A 95 -8.98 4.90 0.18
CA VAL A 95 -7.81 4.07 0.47
C VAL A 95 -7.87 2.75 -0.32
N GLU A 96 -6.72 2.15 -0.61
CA GLU A 96 -6.70 0.80 -1.19
C GLU A 96 -7.28 -0.24 -0.22
N ASN A 97 -7.86 -1.33 -0.75
CA ASN A 97 -8.33 -2.47 0.05
C ASN A 97 -7.21 -3.35 0.66
N ASP A 98 -6.25 -2.71 1.34
CA ASP A 98 -5.22 -3.40 2.12
C ASP A 98 -5.61 -3.53 3.59
N GLY A 99 -5.17 -4.62 4.23
CA GLY A 99 -5.45 -4.92 5.62
C GLY A 99 -4.97 -3.84 6.59
N CYS A 100 -3.90 -3.12 6.24
CA CYS A 100 -3.40 -2.00 7.03
C CYS A 100 -4.35 -0.79 7.02
N HIS A 101 -5.23 -0.66 6.03
CA HIS A 101 -6.12 0.49 5.85
C HIS A 101 -7.49 0.37 6.50
N GLY A 102 -7.79 -0.72 7.23
CA GLY A 102 -9.08 -0.86 7.91
C GLY A 102 -9.98 -1.97 7.39
N THR A 103 -9.61 -2.63 6.29
CA THR A 103 -10.60 -3.33 5.45
C THR A 103 -10.82 -4.81 5.79
N ARG A 104 -9.87 -5.45 6.47
CA ARG A 104 -9.88 -6.91 6.70
C ARG A 104 -10.57 -7.38 7.99
N SER A 105 -10.91 -6.50 8.92
CA SER A 105 -11.52 -6.91 10.20
C SER A 105 -12.44 -5.85 10.79
N LYS A 106 -13.51 -6.28 11.47
CA LYS A 106 -14.41 -5.42 12.26
C LYS A 106 -13.72 -4.79 13.47
N THR A 107 -12.66 -5.41 13.99
CA THR A 107 -11.84 -4.90 15.11
C THR A 107 -10.61 -4.12 14.66
N ASN A 108 -10.55 -3.73 13.38
CA ASN A 108 -9.39 -3.03 12.84
C ASN A 108 -9.20 -1.67 13.51
N ARG A 109 -8.00 -1.45 14.06
CA ARG A 109 -7.63 -0.24 14.80
C ARG A 109 -7.72 1.03 13.96
N VAL A 110 -7.45 0.94 12.65
CA VAL A 110 -7.54 2.06 11.73
C VAL A 110 -9.00 2.44 11.47
N LYS A 111 -9.87 1.45 11.26
CA LYS A 111 -11.31 1.68 11.12
C LYS A 111 -11.89 2.37 12.35
N LYS A 112 -11.54 1.87 13.55
CA LYS A 112 -11.96 2.48 14.82
C LYS A 112 -11.48 3.93 14.93
N PHE A 113 -10.20 4.16 14.63
CA PHE A 113 -9.60 5.49 14.67
C PHE A 113 -10.32 6.48 13.73
N MET A 114 -10.58 6.09 12.47
CA MET A 114 -11.31 6.94 11.53
C MET A 114 -12.71 7.29 12.04
N SER A 115 -13.42 6.31 12.61
CA SER A 115 -14.75 6.53 13.19
C SER A 115 -14.72 7.45 14.41
N GLU A 116 -13.75 7.28 15.32
CA GLU A 116 -13.57 8.13 16.51
C GLU A 116 -13.29 9.59 16.11
N TRP A 117 -12.55 9.82 15.02
CA TRP A 117 -12.29 11.15 14.47
C TRP A 117 -13.38 11.69 13.54
N GLY A 118 -14.39 10.89 13.21
CA GLY A 118 -15.46 11.26 12.29
C GLY A 118 -14.98 11.49 10.85
N ILE A 119 -13.88 10.86 10.45
CA ILE A 119 -13.32 10.99 9.10
C ILE A 119 -14.13 10.09 8.15
N PRO A 120 -14.82 10.64 7.13
CA PRO A 120 -15.49 9.82 6.12
C PRO A 120 -14.45 9.18 5.21
N TRP A 121 -14.59 7.87 4.98
CA TRP A 121 -13.66 7.11 4.14
C TRP A 121 -14.35 5.93 3.45
N TYR A 122 -13.78 5.48 2.34
CA TYR A 122 -14.11 4.20 1.71
C TYR A 122 -12.84 3.50 1.24
N ALA A 123 -12.91 2.17 1.16
CA ALA A 123 -11.87 1.39 0.52
C ALA A 123 -12.29 1.05 -0.90
N ASP A 124 -11.44 1.34 -1.86
CA ASP A 124 -11.67 0.88 -3.22
C ASP A 124 -11.44 -0.63 -3.29
N LEU A 125 -12.43 -1.37 -3.81
CA LEU A 125 -12.45 -2.84 -3.96
C LEU A 125 -11.49 -3.35 -5.07
N GLN A 126 -10.49 -2.55 -5.44
CA GLN A 126 -9.71 -2.61 -6.68
C GLN A 126 -9.16 -3.99 -7.08
N ILE A 127 -9.73 -4.51 -8.17
CA ILE A 127 -9.06 -5.35 -9.18
C ILE A 127 -8.61 -4.49 -10.40
N CYS A 128 -8.90 -3.17 -10.45
CA CYS A 128 -8.68 -2.38 -11.67
C CYS A 128 -7.81 -1.12 -11.47
N PRO A 129 -6.53 -1.14 -11.88
CA PRO A 129 -5.61 0.00 -11.79
C PRO A 129 -6.01 1.24 -12.62
N GLN A 130 -6.94 1.12 -13.57
CA GLN A 130 -7.28 2.19 -14.53
C GLN A 130 -8.15 3.32 -13.95
N LEU A 131 -8.74 3.14 -12.76
CA LEU A 131 -9.53 4.18 -12.08
C LEU A 131 -8.71 5.01 -11.09
N ARG A 132 -7.40 4.73 -10.96
CA ARG A 132 -6.52 5.51 -10.07
C ARG A 132 -6.23 6.88 -10.68
N THR A 133 -6.66 7.93 -10.00
CA THR A 133 -6.23 9.31 -10.31
C THR A 133 -4.73 9.54 -10.07
N SER A 134 -4.01 8.55 -9.53
CA SER A 134 -2.57 8.58 -9.22
C SER A 134 -1.67 7.78 -10.18
N GLY A 135 -2.20 7.27 -11.30
CA GLY A 135 -1.42 6.47 -12.26
C GLY A 135 -1.73 6.81 -13.72
N GLY A 136 -1.16 7.91 -14.20
CA GLY A 136 -1.26 8.31 -15.61
C GLY A 136 -0.43 9.54 -15.91
N SER A 137 0.83 9.32 -16.29
CA SER A 137 1.67 10.25 -17.05
C SER A 137 2.67 9.44 -17.86
#